data_AF-A0A954Q048-F1
#
_entry.id   AF-A0A954Q048-F1
#
_cell.length_a   1.000
_cell.length_b   1.000
_cell.length_c   1.000
_cell.angle_alpha   90.00
_cell.angle_beta   90.00
_cell.angle_gamma   90.00
#
_symmetry.space_group_name_H-M   'P 1'
#
loop_
_entity.id
_entity.type
_entity.pdbx_description
1 polymer ?
#
loop_
_entity_poly.entity_id
_entity_poly.type
_entity_poly.pdbx_seq_one_letter_code
_entity_poly.pdbx_strand_id
1 'polypeptide(L)' 'MKFSSDEIASVLQQEIVDFDSKIDVREVGTVLEVGDGIARVYGLSGVMAGEMVEFPNGS' A
#
# COMPACT_ATOMS: atom_id res chain seq x y z
N MET A 1 20.02 27.32 8.98
CA MET A 1 18.65 26.99 8.55
C MET A 1 17.97 26.27 9.70
N LYS A 2 17.01 26.92 10.36
CA LYS A 2 16.11 26.25 11.30
C LYS A 2 14.97 25.70 10.45
N PHE A 3 14.89 24.38 10.29
CA PHE A 3 13.67 23.77 9.75
C PHE A 3 12.58 24.04 10.79
N SER A 4 11.63 24.88 10.45
CA SER A 4 10.50 25.20 11.33
C SER A 4 9.68 23.92 11.48
N SER A 5 9.45 23.44 12.70
CA SER A 5 8.66 22.23 12.95
C SER A 5 7.28 22.26 12.29
N ASP A 6 6.73 23.46 12.13
CA ASP A 6 5.44 23.71 11.50
C ASP A 6 5.42 23.32 10.02
N GLU A 7 6.55 23.48 9.32
CA GLU A 7 6.70 23.11 7.91
C GLU A 7 6.76 21.58 7.76
N ILE A 8 7.48 20.90 8.66
CA ILE A 8 7.54 19.43 8.69
C ILE A 8 6.17 18.84 9.04
N ALA A 9 5.47 19.42 10.01
CA ALA A 9 4.14 18.97 10.41
C ALA A 9 3.12 19.14 9.28
N SER A 10 3.18 20.26 8.54
CA SER A 10 2.30 20.52 7.40
C SER A 10 2.53 19.53 6.25
N VAL A 11 3.78 19.21 5.94
CA VAL A 11 4.13 18.21 4.91
C VAL A 11 3.63 16.82 5.32
N LEU A 12 3.87 16.39 6.57
CA LEU A 12 3.37 15.09 7.06
C LEU A 12 1.85 15.01 7.04
N GLN A 13 1.15 16.07 7.40
CA GLN A 13 -0.31 16.12 7.36
C GLN A 13 -0.84 15.99 5.93
N GLN A 14 -0.17 16.64 4.97
CA GLN A 14 -0.55 16.59 3.56
C GLN A 14 -0.33 15.18 2.98
N GLU A 15 0.79 14.54 3.29
CA GLU A 15 1.07 13.15 2.90
C GLU A 15 0.03 12.17 3.47
N ILE A 16 -0.45 12.36 4.71
CA ILE A 16 -1.50 11.52 5.31
C ILE A 16 -2.83 11.67 4.56
N VAL A 17 -3.22 12.91 4.21
CA VAL A 17 -4.46 13.18 3.48
C VAL A 17 -4.40 12.60 2.06
N ASP A 18 -3.24 12.73 1.40
CA ASP A 18 -3.02 12.19 0.06
C ASP A 18 -2.93 10.65 0.05
N PHE A 19 -2.54 10.03 1.17
CA PHE A 19 -2.48 8.57 1.32
C PHE A 19 -3.87 7.93 1.40
N ASP A 20 -4.81 8.52 2.14
CA ASP A 20 -6.17 7.98 2.34
C ASP A 20 -6.98 7.93 1.02
N SER A 21 -6.66 8.83 0.07
CA SER A 21 -7.37 8.94 -1.21
C SER A 21 -6.87 7.97 -2.31
N LYS A 22 -5.79 7.21 -2.08
CA LYS A 22 -5.18 6.32 -3.08
C LYS A 22 -5.51 4.84 -2.93
N ILE A 23 -6.26 4.44 -1.89
CA ILE A 23 -6.61 3.03 -1.70
C ILE A 23 -7.75 2.67 -2.65
N ASP A 24 -7.42 2.37 -3.91
CA ASP A 24 -8.37 1.77 -4.86
C ASP A 24 -8.53 0.28 -4.51
N VAL A 25 -9.75 -0.12 -4.16
CA VAL A 25 -10.11 -1.51 -3.82
C VAL A 25 -9.76 -2.47 -4.96
N ARG A 26 -9.59 -1.98 -6.20
CA ARG A 26 -9.15 -2.78 -7.35
C ARG A 26 -7.71 -3.29 -7.24
N GLU A 27 -6.86 -2.58 -6.53
CA GLU A 27 -5.41 -2.83 -6.41
C GLU A 27 -5.02 -3.46 -5.08
N VAL A 28 -5.96 -3.64 -4.15
CA VAL A 28 -5.74 -4.33 -2.88
C VAL A 28 -6.43 -5.69 -2.84
N GLY A 29 -5.85 -6.60 -2.07
CA GLY A 29 -6.40 -7.94 -1.87
C GLY A 29 -6.20 -8.43 -0.44
N THR A 30 -6.92 -9.49 -0.10
CA THR A 30 -6.81 -10.18 1.19
C THR A 30 -6.30 -11.59 0.97
N VAL A 31 -5.25 -11.96 1.71
CA VAL A 31 -4.69 -13.31 1.69
C VAL A 31 -5.67 -14.26 2.37
N LEU A 32 -6.08 -15.32 1.66
CA LEU A 32 -6.93 -16.38 2.20
C LEU A 32 -6.09 -17.49 2.82
N GLU A 33 -5.05 -17.92 2.12
CA GLU A 33 -4.21 -19.07 2.49
C GLU A 33 -2.76 -18.85 2.04
N VAL A 34 -1.81 -19.40 2.80
CA VAL A 34 -0.37 -19.41 2.49
C VAL A 34 0.19 -20.82 2.76
N GLY A 35 0.93 -21.36 1.80
CA GLY A 35 1.63 -22.65 1.95
C GLY A 35 2.75 -22.79 0.92
N ASP A 36 3.91 -23.32 1.33
CA ASP A 36 5.08 -23.58 0.48
C ASP A 36 5.51 -22.40 -0.42
N GLY A 37 5.39 -21.17 0.10
CA GLY A 37 5.72 -19.95 -0.65
C GLY A 37 4.67 -19.53 -1.68
N ILE A 38 3.50 -20.17 -1.71
CA ILE A 38 2.36 -19.82 -2.56
C ILE A 38 1.26 -19.22 -1.67
N ALA A 39 0.76 -18.04 -2.05
CA ALA A 39 -0.36 -17.39 -1.40
C ALA A 39 -1.59 -17.36 -2.32
N ARG A 40 -2.77 -17.67 -1.78
CA ARG A 40 -4.05 -17.48 -2.46
C ARG A 40 -4.68 -16.19 -1.98
N VAL A 41 -4.91 -15.25 -2.89
CA VAL A 41 -5.40 -13.90 -2.59
C VAL A 41 -6.75 -13.66 -3.26
N TYR A 42 -7.68 -13.02 -2.55
CA TYR A 42 -8.94 -12.53 -3.07
C TYR A 42 -8.88 -11.01 -3.25
N GLY A 43 -9.47 -10.48 -4.32
CA GLY A 43 -9.34 -9.06 -4.70
C GLY A 43 -8.35 -8.93 -5.85
N LEU A 44 -7.55 -7.85 -5.85
CA LEU A 44 -6.54 -7.61 -6.89
C LEU A 44 -7.14 -7.77 -8.30
N SER A 45 -8.25 -7.09 -8.58
CA SER A 45 -8.94 -7.22 -9.87
C SER A 45 -8.23 -6.50 -11.02
N GLY A 46 -7.29 -5.60 -10.70
CA GLY A 46 -6.56 -4.79 -11.69
C GLY A 46 -5.19 -5.33 -12.11
N VAL A 47 -4.69 -6.39 -11.47
CA VAL A 47 -3.34 -6.94 -11.71
C VAL A 47 -3.25 -7.73 -13.00
N MET A 48 -2.10 -7.63 -13.65
CA MET A 48 -1.74 -8.42 -14.82
C MET A 48 -1.06 -9.75 -14.44
N ALA A 49 -1.19 -10.75 -15.31
CA ALA A 49 -0.49 -12.01 -15.13
C ALA A 49 1.04 -11.80 -15.14
N GLY A 50 1.71 -12.22 -14.06
CA GLY A 50 3.17 -12.08 -13.90
C GLY A 50 3.63 -10.74 -13.32
N GLU A 51 2.70 -9.89 -12.88
CA GLU A 51 3.01 -8.69 -12.12
C GLU A 51 3.51 -9.02 -10.71
N MET A 52 4.40 -8.17 -10.18
CA MET A 52 4.90 -8.30 -8.82
C MET A 52 3.90 -7.68 -7.85
N VAL A 53 3.51 -8.45 -6.84
CA VAL A 53 2.61 -8.00 -5.77
C VAL A 53 3.40 -7.92 -4.48
N GLU A 54 3.29 -6.78 -3.78
CA GLU A 54 3.95 -6.57 -2.50
C GLU A 54 3.02 -7.00 -1.36
N PHE A 55 3.51 -7.83 -0.44
CA PHE A 55 2.77 -8.15 0.79
C PHE A 55 3.14 -7.16 1.90
N PRO A 56 2.28 -6.99 2.93
CA PRO A 56 2.53 -6.04 4.03
C PRO A 56 3.83 -6.25 4.81
N ASN A 57 4.44 -7.44 4.67
CA ASN A 57 5.67 -7.81 5.35
C ASN A 57 6.93 -7.46 4.53
N GLY A 58 6.78 -6.78 3.39
CA GLY A 58 7.88 -6.38 2.51
C GLY A 58 8.45 -7.51 1.63
N SER A 59 7.65 -8.54 1.38
CA SER A 59 8.02 -9.72 0.57
C SER A 59 6.94 -10.04 -0.44
#